data_AF-A0A1V6PI53-F1
#
_entry.id   AF-A0A1V6PI53-F1
#
_cell.length_a   1.000
_cell.length_b   1.000
_cell.length_c   1.000
_cell.angle_alpha   90.00
_cell.angle_beta   90.00
_cell.angle_gamma   90.00
#
_symmetry.space_group_name_H-M   'P 1'
#
loop_
_entity.id
_entity.type
_entity.pdbx_description
1 polymer ?
#
loop_
_entity_poly.entity_id
_entity_poly.type
_entity_poly.pdbx_seq_one_letter_code
_entity_poly.pdbx_strand_id
1 'polypeptide(L)'
;MRPATLIKDLEIDPKRVGRPRLDPYQRLLGRFYEQLFLLNALGQTRGNHKTSSFELDAARARRRRFLQNLCFVCDFRKGGSTCTAIGLEELDTRYNFFVASNNEIDKIAAFLQNVLNVLRAVAHQAGTNDACTESEFFQLCIGFAAERIKEEGNCLRRNAKV
;
A
#
# COMPACT_ATOMS: atom_id res chain seq x y z
N MET A 1 -36.93 6.82 1.84
CA MET A 1 -35.81 5.98 2.31
C MET A 1 -36.19 4.53 2.04
N ARG A 2 -35.55 3.86 1.06
CA ARG A 2 -35.80 2.43 0.78
C ARG A 2 -34.82 1.60 1.61
N PRO A 3 -35.25 0.56 2.33
CA PRO A 3 -34.32 -0.30 3.06
C PRO A 3 -33.48 -1.12 2.08
N ALA A 4 -32.18 -1.21 2.36
CA ALA A 4 -31.26 -2.05 1.60
C ALA A 4 -31.63 -3.52 1.83
N THR A 5 -32.04 -4.19 0.76
CA THR A 5 -32.30 -5.63 0.76
C THR A 5 -30.96 -6.34 1.00
N LEU A 6 -30.84 -6.97 2.17
CA LEU A 6 -29.72 -7.85 2.51
C LEU A 6 -29.72 -8.98 1.46
N ILE A 7 -28.69 -9.01 0.61
CA ILE A 7 -28.49 -10.10 -0.34
C ILE A 7 -28.37 -11.36 0.52
N LYS A 8 -29.40 -12.21 0.45
CA LYS A 8 -29.42 -13.53 1.08
C LYS A 8 -28.10 -14.22 0.74
N ASP A 9 -27.52 -14.84 1.76
CA ASP A 9 -26.33 -15.69 1.66
C ASP A 9 -26.38 -16.46 0.34
N LEU A 10 -25.32 -16.34 -0.46
CA LEU A 10 -25.12 -17.18 -1.63
C LEU A 10 -25.04 -18.61 -1.10
N GLU A 11 -26.17 -19.31 -1.10
CA GLU A 11 -26.26 -20.72 -0.77
C GLU A 11 -25.45 -21.47 -1.84
N ILE A 12 -24.16 -21.66 -1.56
CA ILE A 12 -23.29 -22.47 -2.40
C ILE A 12 -23.69 -23.91 -2.13
N ASP A 13 -24.70 -24.39 -2.85
CA ASP A 13 -25.04 -25.81 -2.90
C ASP A 13 -23.80 -26.58 -3.40
N PRO A 14 -23.14 -27.39 -2.54
CA PRO A 14 -21.92 -28.08 -2.92
C PRO A 14 -22.27 -29.25 -3.83
N LYS A 15 -22.60 -28.95 -5.08
CA LYS A 15 -22.65 -29.95 -6.14
C LYS A 15 -21.28 -30.61 -6.20
N ARG A 16 -21.25 -31.94 -6.03
CA ARG A 16 -20.02 -32.72 -6.15
C ARG A 16 -19.34 -32.41 -7.49
N VAL A 17 -18.23 -31.69 -7.41
CA VAL A 17 -17.41 -31.33 -8.57
C VAL A 17 -16.58 -32.53 -8.99
N GLY A 18 -17.17 -33.40 -9.81
CA GLY A 18 -16.49 -34.51 -10.48
C GLY A 18 -15.86 -35.55 -9.53
N ARG A 19 -15.12 -36.50 -10.11
CA ARG A 19 -14.35 -37.49 -9.34
C ARG A 19 -13.03 -36.86 -8.88
N PRO A 20 -12.56 -37.13 -7.64
CA PRO A 20 -11.24 -36.68 -7.19
C PRO A 20 -10.14 -37.16 -8.13
N ARG A 21 -9.26 -36.24 -8.55
CA ARG A 21 -8.09 -36.61 -9.37
C ARG A 21 -7.03 -37.21 -8.45
N LEU A 22 -6.84 -38.53 -8.54
CA LEU A 22 -5.85 -39.27 -7.74
C LEU A 22 -4.50 -39.38 -8.46
N ASP A 23 -4.48 -39.25 -9.79
CA ASP A 23 -3.26 -39.28 -10.59
C ASP A 23 -2.41 -38.00 -10.37
N PRO A 24 -1.10 -38.13 -10.06
CA PRO A 24 -0.24 -36.99 -9.81
C PRO A 24 -0.10 -36.02 -10.99
N TYR A 25 -0.04 -36.53 -12.22
CA TYR A 25 0.12 -35.71 -13.41
C TYR A 25 -1.15 -34.91 -13.71
N GLN A 26 -2.33 -35.55 -13.64
CA GLN A 26 -3.62 -34.88 -13.77
C GLN A 26 -3.90 -33.87 -12.65
N ARG A 27 -3.41 -34.11 -11.43
CA ARG A 27 -3.47 -33.11 -10.34
C ARG A 27 -2.63 -31.88 -10.64
N LEU A 28 -1.42 -32.07 -11.18
CA LEU A 28 -0.54 -30.97 -11.58
C LEU A 28 -1.17 -30.14 -12.69
N LEU A 29 -1.67 -30.82 -13.73
CA LEU A 29 -2.36 -30.18 -14.86
C LEU A 29 -3.60 -29.40 -14.39
N GLY A 30 -4.43 -30.02 -13.54
CA GLY A 30 -5.60 -29.38 -12.96
C GLY A 30 -5.25 -28.09 -12.21
N ARG A 31 -4.26 -28.15 -11.31
CA ARG A 31 -3.82 -26.95 -10.54
C ARG A 31 -3.37 -25.81 -11.45
N PHE A 32 -2.67 -26.12 -12.53
CA PHE A 32 -2.16 -25.09 -13.45
C PHE A 32 -3.28 -24.48 -14.30
N TYR A 33 -4.07 -25.32 -14.97
CA TYR A 33 -5.08 -24.86 -15.92
C TYR A 33 -6.37 -24.36 -15.26
N GLU A 34 -6.75 -24.86 -14.08
CA GLU A 34 -7.92 -24.34 -13.35
C GLU A 34 -7.69 -22.90 -12.87
N GLN A 35 -6.48 -22.58 -12.40
CA GLN A 35 -6.11 -21.22 -12.04
C GLN A 35 -6.11 -20.28 -13.24
N LEU A 36 -5.57 -20.74 -14.38
CA LEU A 36 -5.60 -19.98 -15.63
C LEU A 36 -7.03 -19.75 -16.13
N PHE A 37 -7.88 -20.77 -16.06
CA PHE A 37 -9.28 -20.67 -16.44
C PHE A 37 -10.04 -19.69 -15.54
N LEU A 38 -9.84 -19.78 -14.22
CA LEU A 38 -10.43 -18.86 -13.26
C LEU A 38 -9.91 -17.43 -13.49
N LEU A 39 -8.61 -17.24 -13.70
CA LEU A 39 -8.02 -15.94 -14.00
C LEU A 39 -8.58 -15.35 -15.30
N ASN A 40 -8.77 -16.17 -16.33
CA ASN A 40 -9.39 -15.76 -17.59
C ASN A 40 -10.86 -15.35 -17.38
N ALA A 41 -11.65 -16.17 -16.69
CA ALA A 41 -13.05 -15.87 -16.38
C ALA A 41 -13.20 -14.60 -15.53
N LEU A 42 -12.35 -14.42 -14.52
CA LEU A 42 -12.25 -13.20 -13.73
C LEU A 42 -11.74 -12.02 -14.57
N GLY A 43 -10.86 -12.27 -15.54
CA GLY A 43 -10.37 -11.27 -16.49
C GLY A 43 -11.48 -10.70 -17.39
N GLN A 44 -12.49 -11.51 -17.74
CA GLN A 44 -13.65 -11.04 -18.51
C GLN A 44 -14.59 -10.14 -17.68
N THR A 45 -14.62 -10.31 -16.35
CA THR A 45 -15.44 -9.47 -15.45
C THR A 45 -14.68 -8.24 -14.94
N ARG A 46 -13.35 -8.33 -14.88
CA ARG A 46 -12.45 -7.20 -14.71
C ARG A 46 -12.44 -6.41 -16.02
N GLY A 47 -13.35 -5.44 -16.16
CA GLY A 47 -13.24 -4.43 -17.21
C GLY A 47 -11.82 -3.84 -17.25
N ASN A 48 -11.43 -3.19 -18.37
CA ASN A 48 -10.08 -2.64 -18.57
C ASN A 48 -9.53 -2.04 -17.28
N HIS A 49 -8.35 -2.47 -16.86
CA HIS A 49 -7.67 -1.98 -15.66
C HIS A 49 -7.34 -0.50 -15.86
N LYS A 50 -8.33 0.36 -15.66
CA LYS A 50 -8.18 1.80 -15.68
C LYS A 50 -7.44 2.13 -14.41
N THR A 51 -6.19 2.58 -14.53
CA THR A 51 -5.60 3.44 -13.51
C THR A 51 -6.65 4.49 -13.19
N SER A 52 -7.02 4.58 -11.91
CA SER A 52 -8.21 5.31 -11.48
C SER A 52 -8.29 6.68 -12.15
N SER A 53 -9.13 6.83 -13.19
CA SER A 53 -9.34 8.11 -13.89
C SER A 53 -10.33 8.96 -13.10
N PHE A 54 -10.31 8.87 -11.78
CA PHE A 54 -11.00 9.86 -10.98
C PHE A 54 -10.27 11.15 -11.30
N GLU A 55 -10.95 12.07 -12.00
CA GLU A 55 -10.65 13.48 -11.89
C GLU A 55 -10.77 13.83 -10.41
N LEU A 56 -9.68 13.59 -9.69
CA LEU A 56 -9.52 14.02 -8.34
C LEU A 56 -9.35 15.52 -8.44
N ASP A 57 -10.29 16.26 -7.84
CA ASP A 57 -10.08 17.67 -7.51
C ASP A 57 -8.64 17.86 -7.02
N ALA A 58 -7.99 18.95 -7.45
CA ALA A 58 -6.58 19.22 -7.21
C ALA A 58 -6.22 19.09 -5.71
N ALA A 59 -7.14 19.45 -4.82
CA ALA A 59 -6.97 19.26 -3.38
C ALA A 59 -6.90 17.77 -2.98
N ARG A 60 -7.78 16.92 -3.51
CA ARG A 60 -7.74 15.46 -3.26
C ARG A 60 -6.50 14.81 -3.86
N ALA A 61 -6.09 15.23 -5.05
CA ALA A 61 -4.87 14.75 -5.68
C ALA A 61 -3.63 15.07 -4.82
N ARG A 62 -3.54 16.31 -4.30
CA ARG A 62 -2.47 16.72 -3.36
C ARG A 62 -2.49 15.89 -2.08
N ARG A 63 -3.66 15.73 -1.43
CA ARG A 63 -3.79 14.90 -0.22
C ARG A 63 -3.36 13.45 -0.47
N ARG A 64 -3.82 12.84 -1.57
CA ARG A 64 -3.42 11.47 -1.93
C ARG A 64 -1.91 11.35 -2.14
N ARG A 65 -1.30 12.28 -2.87
CA ARG A 65 0.16 12.30 -3.09
C ARG A 65 0.91 12.45 -1.78
N PHE A 66 0.45 13.33 -0.89
CA PHE A 66 1.02 13.52 0.44
C PHE A 66 1.02 12.23 1.26
N LEU A 67 -0.14 11.56 1.37
CA LEU A 67 -0.26 10.30 2.10
C LEU A 67 0.56 9.17 1.47
N GLN A 68 0.60 9.08 0.14
CA GLN A 68 1.42 8.10 -0.56
C GLN A 68 2.92 8.30 -0.28
N ASN A 69 3.39 9.54 -0.29
CA ASN A 69 4.77 9.86 0.05
C ASN A 69 5.07 9.50 1.51
N LEU A 70 4.14 9.75 2.43
CA LEU A 70 4.28 9.35 3.84
C LEU A 70 4.37 7.82 3.98
N CYS A 71 3.49 7.06 3.32
CA CYS A 71 3.58 5.60 3.32
C CYS A 71 4.93 5.11 2.79
N PHE A 72 5.45 5.74 1.73
CA PHE A 72 6.73 5.38 1.13
C PHE A 72 7.90 5.57 2.10
N VAL A 73 7.99 6.71 2.78
CA VAL A 73 9.09 6.95 3.74
C VAL A 73 8.97 6.10 5.00
N CYS A 74 7.77 5.63 5.35
CA CYS A 74 7.55 4.72 6.48
C CYS A 74 7.98 3.27 6.19
N ASP A 75 8.14 2.88 4.91
CA ASP A 75 8.47 1.50 4.53
C ASP A 75 9.99 1.25 4.57
N PHE A 76 10.52 1.05 5.79
CA PHE A 76 11.96 1.05 6.07
C PHE A 76 12.67 -0.30 5.95
N ARG A 77 11.96 -1.40 5.71
CA ARG A 77 12.52 -2.74 5.46
C ARG A 77 12.06 -3.30 4.13
N LYS A 78 12.87 -4.12 3.48
CA LYS A 78 12.44 -4.90 2.33
C LYS A 78 11.54 -6.06 2.75
N GLY A 79 10.65 -6.50 1.87
CA GLY A 79 9.83 -7.71 2.09
C GLY A 79 8.45 -7.46 2.72
N GLY A 80 8.01 -6.21 2.81
CA GLY A 80 6.61 -5.86 3.13
C GLY A 80 6.22 -5.97 4.61
N SER A 81 7.14 -6.33 5.50
CA SER A 81 6.92 -6.35 6.95
C SER A 81 6.63 -4.95 7.50
N THR A 82 7.22 -3.92 6.91
CA THR A 82 7.03 -2.49 7.25
C THR A 82 6.12 -1.77 6.29
N CYS A 83 5.42 -2.50 5.42
CA CYS A 83 4.46 -1.91 4.49
C CYS A 83 3.42 -1.14 5.30
N THR A 84 3.24 0.13 4.96
CA THR A 84 2.42 1.06 5.73
C THR A 84 1.30 1.60 4.85
N ALA A 85 0.08 1.61 5.38
CA ALA A 85 -1.07 2.28 4.80
C ALA A 85 -1.53 3.39 5.74
N ILE A 86 -1.78 4.57 5.18
CA ILE A 86 -2.20 5.75 5.95
C ILE A 86 -3.51 6.28 5.38
N GLY A 87 -4.51 6.38 6.25
CA GLY A 87 -5.78 7.07 6.02
C GLY A 87 -5.81 8.43 6.70
N LEU A 88 -6.59 9.36 6.15
CA LEU A 88 -6.80 10.68 6.72
C LEU A 88 -8.30 10.91 6.92
N GLU A 89 -8.68 11.25 8.14
CA GLU A 89 -9.99 11.79 8.48
C GLU A 89 -9.85 13.27 8.83
N GLU A 90 -10.68 14.08 8.21
CA GLU A 90 -10.77 15.52 8.43
C GLU A 90 -11.94 15.81 9.37
N LEU A 91 -11.64 16.37 10.53
CA LEU A 91 -12.61 16.89 11.50
C LEU A 91 -12.52 18.42 11.50
N ASP A 92 -13.56 19.09 12.00
CA ASP A 92 -13.64 20.56 12.03
C ASP A 92 -12.45 21.24 12.72
N THR A 93 -11.83 20.56 13.69
CA THR A 93 -10.72 21.11 14.50
C THR A 93 -9.38 20.43 14.30
N ARG A 94 -9.34 19.25 13.65
CA ARG A 94 -8.12 18.43 13.58
C ARG A 94 -8.14 17.44 12.43
N TYR A 95 -6.95 16.95 12.11
CA TYR A 95 -6.75 15.83 11.21
C TYR A 95 -6.37 14.58 12.00
N ASN A 96 -7.10 13.49 11.77
CA ASN A 96 -6.80 12.18 12.33
C ASN A 96 -6.10 11.34 11.26
N PHE A 97 -4.86 10.92 11.55
CA PHE A 97 -4.11 10.01 10.70
C PHE A 97 -4.27 8.57 11.21
N PHE A 98 -4.90 7.72 10.41
CA PHE A 98 -5.03 6.30 10.70
C PHE A 98 -3.86 5.55 10.06
N VAL A 99 -3.05 4.88 10.86
CA VAL A 99 -1.87 4.15 10.39
C VAL A 99 -2.10 2.66 10.57
N ALA A 100 -1.88 1.89 9.50
CA ALA A 100 -1.87 0.44 9.53
C ALA A 100 -0.52 -0.06 9.00
N SER A 101 0.08 -1.03 9.70
CA SER A 101 1.27 -1.74 9.25
C SER A 101 1.20 -3.21 9.66
N ASN A 102 1.95 -4.06 8.94
CA ASN A 102 2.01 -5.49 9.23
C ASN A 102 2.79 -5.79 10.52
N ASN A 103 3.81 -4.99 10.84
CA ASN A 103 4.66 -5.11 12.03
C ASN A 103 5.23 -3.74 12.42
N GLU A 104 5.96 -3.67 13.55
CA GLU A 104 6.76 -2.49 13.94
C GLU A 104 5.95 -1.17 14.02
N ILE A 105 4.66 -1.27 14.37
CA ILE A 105 3.70 -0.16 14.36
C ILE A 105 4.18 0.98 15.25
N ASP A 106 4.71 0.70 16.44
CA ASP A 106 5.17 1.72 17.39
C ASP A 106 6.34 2.53 16.84
N LYS A 107 7.28 1.86 16.16
CA LYS A 107 8.44 2.50 15.52
C LYS A 107 8.00 3.39 14.36
N ILE A 108 7.04 2.92 13.56
CA ILE A 108 6.46 3.68 12.44
C ILE A 108 5.68 4.89 12.97
N ALA A 109 4.88 4.72 14.02
CA ALA A 109 4.10 5.79 14.63
C ALA A 109 5.01 6.89 15.21
N ALA A 110 6.07 6.51 15.94
CA ALA A 110 7.04 7.45 16.48
C ALA A 110 7.77 8.24 15.37
N PHE A 111 8.19 7.55 14.30
CA PHE A 111 8.78 8.19 13.13
C PHE A 111 7.80 9.15 12.44
N LEU A 112 6.56 8.72 12.23
CA LEU A 112 5.54 9.52 11.57
C LEU A 112 5.20 10.78 12.38
N GLN A 113 5.15 10.68 13.71
CA GLN A 113 4.95 11.84 14.58
C GLN A 113 6.08 12.87 14.42
N ASN A 114 7.33 12.43 14.36
CA ASN A 114 8.48 13.30 14.13
C ASN A 114 8.41 13.97 12.75
N VAL A 115 8.13 13.18 11.70
CA VAL A 115 7.95 13.68 10.32
C VAL A 115 6.84 14.73 10.26
N LEU A 116 5.67 14.46 10.83
CA LEU A 116 4.54 15.38 10.80
C LEU A 116 4.82 16.67 11.58
N ASN A 117 5.58 16.61 12.68
CA ASN A 117 6.00 17.78 13.43
C ASN A 117 6.93 18.69 12.60
N VAL A 118 7.91 18.10 11.91
CA VAL A 118 8.83 18.84 11.00
C VAL A 118 8.03 19.50 9.86
N LEU A 119 7.16 18.73 9.20
CA LEU A 119 6.35 19.24 8.09
C LEU A 119 5.37 20.33 8.53
N ARG A 120 4.83 20.24 9.75
CA ARG A 120 3.99 21.28 10.34
C ARG A 120 4.78 22.57 10.59
N ALA A 121 6.00 22.48 11.09
CA ALA A 121 6.85 23.65 11.29
C ALA A 121 7.15 24.36 9.96
N VAL A 122 7.50 23.60 8.92
CA VAL A 122 7.72 24.12 7.56
C VAL A 122 6.46 24.79 7.01
N ALA A 123 5.29 24.18 7.17
CA ALA A 123 4.03 24.75 6.69
C ALA A 123 3.68 26.09 7.37
N HIS A 124 4.06 26.28 8.63
CA HIS A 124 3.84 27.54 9.36
C HIS A 124 4.89 28.62 9.07
N GLN A 125 6.04 28.28 8.50
CA GLN A 125 7.13 29.21 8.13
C GLN A 125 6.99 29.77 6.69
N ALA A 126 5.79 29.70 6.10
CA ALA A 126 5.53 30.02 4.70
C ALA A 126 6.19 31.32 4.23
N GLY A 127 7.29 31.21 3.48
CA GLY A 127 8.03 32.33 2.90
C GLY A 127 9.56 32.13 2.84
N THR A 128 10.13 31.34 3.75
CA THR A 128 11.56 31.03 3.76
C THR A 128 11.76 29.55 3.44
N ASN A 129 12.15 29.24 2.20
CA ASN A 129 12.68 27.91 1.87
C ASN A 129 14.02 27.74 2.60
N ASP A 130 13.96 27.26 3.83
CA ASP A 130 15.16 26.97 4.61
C ASP A 130 15.72 25.62 4.17
N ALA A 131 16.75 25.66 3.33
CA ALA A 131 17.48 24.48 2.88
C ALA A 131 18.01 23.62 4.06
N CYS A 132 18.18 24.22 5.24
CA CYS A 132 18.55 23.50 6.46
C CYS A 132 17.44 22.52 6.89
N THR A 133 16.20 22.98 6.95
CA THR A 133 15.04 22.16 7.37
C THR A 133 14.74 21.04 6.38
N GLU A 134 14.91 21.31 5.08
CA GLU A 134 14.80 20.28 4.05
C GLU A 134 15.89 19.20 4.21
N SER A 135 17.15 19.62 4.43
CA SER A 135 18.26 18.70 4.68
C SER A 135 18.04 17.85 5.93
N GLU A 136 17.58 18.45 7.02
CA GLU A 136 17.26 17.74 8.27
C GLU A 136 16.18 16.67 8.04
N PHE A 137 15.10 17.04 7.33
CA PHE A 137 14.04 16.11 6.96
C PHE A 137 14.56 14.94 6.11
N PHE A 138 15.42 15.22 5.13
CA PHE A 138 16.03 14.18 4.31
C PHE A 138 16.91 13.24 5.12
N GLN A 139 17.75 13.76 6.02
CA GLN A 139 18.60 12.94 6.88
C GLN A 139 17.78 12.03 7.79
N LEU A 140 16.67 12.55 8.33
CA LEU A 140 15.74 11.75 9.14
C LEU A 140 15.14 10.59 8.33
N CYS A 141 14.72 10.83 7.09
CA CYS A 141 14.18 9.79 6.21
C CYS A 141 15.26 8.76 5.79
N ILE A 142 16.47 9.23 5.44
CA ILE A 142 17.58 8.36 5.05
C ILE A 142 18.01 7.47 6.23
N GLY A 143 18.13 8.04 7.42
CA GLY A 143 18.46 7.30 8.63
C GLY A 143 17.44 6.22 8.94
N PHE A 144 16.15 6.54 8.80
CA PHE A 144 15.07 5.58 9.01
C PHE A 144 15.11 4.45 7.98
N ALA A 145 15.29 4.77 6.69
CA ALA A 145 15.32 3.82 5.58
C ALA A 145 16.68 3.16 5.33
N ALA A 146 17.69 3.39 6.18
CA ALA A 146 19.07 2.96 5.96
C ALA A 146 19.20 1.44 5.72
N GLU A 147 18.42 0.64 6.47
CA GLU A 147 18.39 -0.82 6.33
C GLU A 147 17.92 -1.21 4.92
N ARG A 148 16.77 -0.68 4.48
CA ARG A 148 16.25 -0.93 3.13
C ARG A 148 17.17 -0.44 2.01
N ILE A 149 17.77 0.74 2.16
CA ILE A 149 18.72 1.27 1.16
C ILE A 149 19.90 0.30 0.98
N LYS A 150 20.43 -0.24 2.09
CA LYS A 150 21.49 -1.24 2.06
C LYS A 150 21.05 -2.54 1.37
N GLU A 151 19.85 -3.01 1.66
CA GLU A 151 19.27 -4.22 1.05
C GLU A 151 19.05 -4.06 -0.46
N GLU A 152 18.48 -2.93 -0.90
CA GLU A 152 18.31 -2.64 -2.32
C GLU A 152 19.66 -2.50 -3.03
N GLY A 153 20.64 -1.83 -2.42
CA GLY A 153 22.00 -1.77 -2.95
C GLY A 153 22.65 -3.14 -3.11
N ASN A 154 22.41 -4.07 -2.18
CA ASN A 154 22.86 -5.45 -2.31
C ASN A 154 22.19 -6.18 -3.48
N CYS A 155 20.89 -5.99 -3.68
CA CYS A 155 20.16 -6.55 -4.81
C CYS A 155 20.68 -6.03 -6.14
N LEU A 156 20.87 -4.70 -6.26
CA LEU A 156 21.42 -4.08 -7.47
C LEU A 156 22.82 -4.63 -7.80
N ARG A 157 23.72 -4.73 -6.81
CA ARG A 157 25.07 -5.30 -7.01
C ARG A 157 25.05 -6.76 -7.47
N ARG A 158 24.10 -7.57 -6.98
CA ARG A 158 23.97 -8.97 -7.42
C ARG A 158 23.53 -9.06 -8.88
N ASN A 159 22.59 -8.20 -9.28
CA ASN A 159 22.06 -8.19 -10.65
C ASN A 159 22.96 -7.47 -11.66
N ALA A 160 23.88 -6.62 -11.21
CA ALA A 160 24.85 -5.93 -12.06
C ALA A 160 26.12 -6.75 -12.36
N LYS A 161 26.35 -7.87 -11.66
CA LYS A 161 27.46 -8.80 -11.91
C LYS A 161 27.16 -9.79 -13.05
N VAL A 162 26.54 -9.31 -14.13
CA VAL A 162 26.38 -10.06 -15.39
C VAL A 162 27.65 -9.91 -16.21
#